data_AF-A0A2E8VII1-F1
#
_entry.id   AF-A0A2E8VII1-F1
#
_cell.length_a   1.000
_cell.length_b   1.000
_cell.length_c   1.000
_cell.angle_alpha   90.00
_cell.angle_beta   90.00
_cell.angle_gamma   90.00
#
_symmetry.space_group_name_H-M   'P 1'
#
loop_
_entity.id
_entity.type
_entity.pdbx_description
1 polymer ?
#
loop_
_entity_poly.entity_id
_entity_poly.type
_entity_poly.pdbx_seq_one_letter_code
_entity_poly.pdbx_strand_id
1 'polypeptide(L)'
;MAEELYDLQNDPDELVNLAGDPVHSKQLRLMRGLMDAWLVDTDDQGQYPRSEGALTEVLERYPPEWLHSPELRGKSRFVPKSGQSSSAKSR
;
A
#
# COMPACT_ATOMS: atom_id res chain seq x y z
N MET A 1 -13.87 5.95 -4.86
CA MET A 1 -12.51 6.48 -5.05
C MET A 1 -12.53 7.39 -6.26
N ALA A 2 -11.72 8.45 -6.28
CA ALA A 2 -11.53 9.24 -7.49
C ALA A 2 -10.53 8.50 -8.38
N GLU A 3 -10.79 8.49 -9.69
CA GLU A 3 -9.86 7.96 -10.68
C GLU A 3 -9.09 9.10 -11.31
N GLU A 4 -7.93 8.80 -11.87
CA GLU A 4 -7.02 9.78 -12.47
C GLU A 4 -6.63 9.31 -13.88
N LEU A 5 -6.73 10.22 -14.85
CA LEU A 5 -6.36 10.00 -16.24
C LEU A 5 -5.73 11.28 -16.79
N TYR A 6 -4.47 11.20 -17.22
CA TYR A 6 -3.71 12.34 -17.73
C TYR A 6 -3.24 12.10 -19.16
N ASP A 7 -3.18 13.17 -19.95
CA ASP A 7 -2.58 13.16 -21.28
C ASP A 7 -1.19 13.77 -21.20
N LEU A 8 -0.17 12.92 -21.02
CA LEU A 8 1.20 13.37 -20.79
C LEU A 8 1.82 14.17 -21.95
N GLN A 9 1.25 14.12 -23.16
CA GLN A 9 1.73 14.94 -24.27
C GLN A 9 1.31 16.41 -24.11
N ASN A 10 0.10 16.63 -23.60
CA ASN A 10 -0.50 17.95 -23.43
C ASN A 10 -0.42 18.45 -21.98
N ASP A 11 -0.20 17.55 -21.02
CA ASP A 11 -0.12 17.80 -19.57
C ASP A 11 1.01 16.94 -18.95
N PRO A 12 2.28 17.31 -19.17
CA PRO A 12 3.43 16.53 -18.68
C PRO A 12 3.55 16.48 -17.15
N ASP A 13 2.98 17.47 -16.46
CA ASP A 13 3.03 17.62 -15.01
C ASP A 13 1.75 17.08 -14.32
N GLU A 14 0.85 16.42 -15.07
CA GLU A 14 -0.35 15.74 -14.56
C GLU A 14 -1.28 16.65 -13.73
N LEU A 15 -1.43 17.91 -14.14
CA LEU A 15 -2.19 18.91 -13.40
C LEU A 15 -3.70 18.86 -13.71
N VAL A 16 -4.11 18.27 -14.84
CA VAL A 16 -5.48 18.26 -15.32
C VAL A 16 -6.01 16.83 -15.40
N ASN A 17 -6.73 16.41 -14.35
CA ASN A 17 -7.35 15.10 -14.33
C ASN A 17 -8.55 15.02 -15.30
N LEU A 18 -8.43 14.18 -16.33
CA LEU A 18 -9.43 13.96 -17.38
C LEU A 18 -10.44 12.84 -17.06
N ALA A 19 -10.32 12.14 -15.93
CA ALA A 19 -11.16 10.98 -15.62
C ALA A 19 -12.66 11.33 -15.52
N GLY A 20 -12.99 12.58 -15.19
CA GLY A 20 -14.37 13.08 -15.14
C GLY A 20 -14.91 13.56 -16.49
N ASP A 21 -14.07 13.70 -17.52
CA ASP A 21 -14.48 14.26 -18.82
C ASP A 21 -15.12 13.16 -19.70
N PRO A 22 -16.39 13.34 -20.13
CA PRO A 22 -17.07 12.35 -20.97
C PRO A 22 -16.37 12.07 -22.31
N VAL A 23 -15.60 13.02 -22.85
CA VAL A 23 -14.82 12.88 -24.09
C VAL A 23 -13.79 11.75 -23.95
N HIS A 24 -13.20 11.59 -22.76
CA HIS A 24 -12.17 10.59 -22.49
C HIS A 24 -12.73 9.27 -21.94
N SER A 25 -14.06 9.12 -21.84
CA SER A 25 -14.70 7.96 -21.21
C SER A 25 -14.35 6.61 -21.85
N LYS A 26 -14.12 6.58 -23.17
CA LYS A 26 -13.68 5.36 -23.88
C LYS A 26 -12.28 4.94 -23.45
N GLN A 27 -11.34 5.88 -23.38
CA GLN A 27 -9.97 5.62 -22.94
C GLN A 27 -9.95 5.18 -21.49
N LEU A 28 -10.71 5.86 -20.62
CA LEU A 28 -10.83 5.49 -19.21
C LEU A 28 -11.34 4.05 -19.02
N ARG A 29 -12.39 3.65 -19.75
CA ARG A 29 -12.88 2.26 -19.71
C ARG A 29 -11.85 1.24 -20.20
N LEU A 30 -11.08 1.58 -21.23
CA LEU A 30 -10.01 0.72 -21.72
C LEU A 30 -8.92 0.52 -20.66
N MET A 31 -8.45 1.62 -20.05
CA MET A 31 -7.40 1.58 -19.02
C MET A 31 -7.85 0.81 -17.77
N ARG A 32 -9.11 0.96 -17.33
CA ARG A 32 -9.67 0.13 -16.26
C ARG A 32 -9.62 -1.36 -16.60
N GLY A 33 -10.07 -1.74 -17.79
CA GLY A 33 -10.06 -3.14 -18.21
C GLY A 33 -8.65 -3.75 -18.26
N LEU A 34 -7.64 -2.97 -18.65
CA LEU A 34 -6.24 -3.42 -18.59
C LEU A 34 -5.75 -3.58 -17.15
N MET A 35 -6.12 -2.67 -16.25
CA MET A 35 -5.77 -2.78 -14.83
C MET A 35 -6.44 -4.01 -14.19
N ASP A 36 -7.75 -4.21 -14.44
CA ASP A 36 -8.49 -5.37 -13.93
C ASP A 36 -7.88 -6.69 -14.41
N ALA A 37 -7.50 -6.76 -15.69
CA ALA A 37 -6.80 -7.93 -16.23
C ALA A 37 -5.45 -8.16 -15.53
N TRP A 38 -4.67 -7.10 -15.32
CA TRP A 38 -3.37 -7.18 -14.65
C TRP A 38 -3.47 -7.67 -13.20
N LEU A 39 -4.47 -7.18 -12.45
CA LEU A 39 -4.74 -7.62 -11.08
C LEU A 39 -4.99 -9.14 -11.00
N VAL A 40 -5.70 -9.69 -12.00
CA VAL A 40 -5.97 -11.14 -12.08
C VAL A 40 -4.73 -11.90 -12.54
N ASP A 41 -4.10 -11.44 -13.62
CA ASP A 41 -2.95 -12.12 -14.23
C ASP A 41 -1.75 -12.25 -13.29
N THR A 42 -1.59 -11.27 -12.38
CA THR A 42 -0.49 -11.27 -11.41
C THR A 42 -0.86 -11.82 -10.04
N ASP A 43 -2.13 -12.17 -9.81
CA ASP A 43 -2.67 -12.46 -8.48
C ASP A 43 -2.21 -11.40 -7.46
N ASP A 44 -2.56 -10.13 -7.71
CA ASP A 44 -2.07 -9.02 -6.90
C ASP A 44 -2.44 -9.21 -5.42
N GLN A 45 -1.43 -9.44 -4.59
CA GLN A 45 -1.59 -9.77 -3.18
C GLN A 45 -2.13 -8.61 -2.34
N GLY A 46 -2.07 -7.38 -2.84
CA GLY A 46 -2.66 -6.20 -2.21
C GLY A 46 -4.19 -6.24 -2.14
N GLN A 47 -4.83 -7.13 -2.90
CA GLN A 47 -6.27 -7.38 -2.85
C GLN A 47 -6.69 -8.23 -1.66
N TYR A 48 -5.77 -8.93 -1.00
CA TYR A 48 -6.06 -9.81 0.13
C TYR A 48 -5.54 -9.22 1.45
N PRO A 49 -6.18 -9.53 2.59
CA PRO A 49 -5.61 -9.23 3.88
C PRO A 49 -4.24 -9.87 4.03
N ARG A 50 -3.29 -9.12 4.59
CA ARG A 50 -1.97 -9.65 4.93
C ARG A 50 -2.09 -10.81 5.94
N SER A 51 -1.26 -11.85 5.77
CA SER A 51 -1.23 -12.98 6.70
C SER A 51 -0.79 -12.56 8.11
N GLU A 52 -1.13 -13.37 9.12
CA GLU A 52 -0.73 -13.09 10.51
C GLU A 52 0.78 -12.99 10.66
N GLY A 53 1.55 -13.90 10.03
CA GLY A 53 3.01 -13.88 10.08
C GLY A 53 3.60 -12.59 9.50
N ALA A 54 3.06 -12.12 8.37
CA ALA A 54 3.52 -10.88 7.75
C ALA A 54 3.11 -9.63 8.56
N LEU A 55 1.96 -9.66 9.27
CA LEU A 55 1.61 -8.61 10.23
C LEU A 55 2.55 -8.61 11.45
N THR A 56 2.91 -9.78 11.98
CA THR A 56 3.87 -9.94 13.08
C THR A 56 5.24 -9.37 12.69
N GLU A 57 5.74 -9.69 11.50
CA GLU A 57 7.01 -9.16 11.00
C GLU A 57 7.03 -7.62 10.97
N VAL A 58 5.94 -6.99 10.54
CA VAL A 58 5.81 -5.52 10.53
C VAL A 58 5.82 -4.94 11.95
N LEU A 59 5.10 -5.58 12.89
CA LEU A 59 5.04 -5.15 14.29
C LEU A 59 6.38 -5.31 15.02
N GLU A 60 7.19 -6.30 14.65
CA GLU A 60 8.52 -6.52 15.24
C GLU A 60 9.57 -5.57 14.65
N ARG A 61 9.42 -5.18 13.38
CA ARG A 61 10.41 -4.36 12.67
C ARG A 61 10.30 -2.87 12.98
N TYR A 62 9.09 -2.34 13.18
CA TYR A 62 8.85 -0.91 13.24
C TYR A 62 8.25 -0.45 14.57
N PRO A 63 8.57 0.78 15.01
CA PRO A 63 7.92 1.37 16.18
C PRO A 63 6.40 1.51 15.96
N PRO A 64 5.56 1.13 16.93
CA PRO A 64 4.10 1.18 16.80
C PRO A 64 3.55 2.56 16.41
N GLU A 65 4.20 3.64 16.82
CA GLU A 65 3.83 5.02 16.50
C GLU A 65 3.92 5.36 15.00
N TRP A 66 4.68 4.58 14.21
CA TRP A 66 4.78 4.74 12.76
C TRP A 66 3.71 3.94 12.00
N LEU A 67 3.02 3.04 12.69
CA LEU A 67 2.11 2.08 12.08
C LEU A 67 0.66 2.59 12.10
N HIS A 68 0.28 3.32 11.05
CA HIS A 68 -1.09 3.87 10.90
C HIS A 68 -2.07 2.94 10.16
N SER A 69 -1.58 1.82 9.60
CA SER A 69 -2.44 0.91 8.83
C SER A 69 -3.61 0.41 9.69
N PRO A 70 -4.85 0.48 9.18
CA PRO A 70 -6.03 -0.10 9.82
C PRO A 70 -5.87 -1.52 10.32
N GLU A 71 -5.13 -2.34 9.57
CA GLU A 71 -4.92 -3.77 9.83
C GLU A 71 -4.14 -4.02 11.13
N LEU A 72 -3.36 -3.03 11.58
CA LEU A 72 -2.47 -3.12 12.75
C LEU A 72 -3.12 -2.56 14.02
N ARG A 73 -4.27 -1.89 13.90
CA ARG A 73 -4.97 -1.28 15.03
C ARG A 73 -5.35 -2.34 16.06
N GLY A 74 -5.01 -2.08 17.32
CA GLY A 74 -5.30 -2.97 18.44
C GLY A 74 -4.43 -4.22 18.54
N LYS A 75 -3.51 -4.46 17.58
CA LYS A 75 -2.57 -5.59 17.55
C LYS A 75 -1.22 -5.31 18.23
N SER A 76 -0.92 -4.04 18.54
CA SER A 76 0.31 -3.59 19.21
C SER A 76 0.47 -3.99 20.70
N ARG A 77 -0.38 -4.86 21.24
CA ARG A 77 -0.38 -5.17 22.69
C ARG A 77 0.60 -6.25 23.13
N PHE A 78 1.30 -6.90 22.20
CA PHE A 78 2.21 -8.00 22.54
C PHE A 78 3.39 -8.02 21.57
N VAL A 79 4.35 -7.12 21.75
CA VAL A 79 5.73 -7.39 21.33
C VAL A 79 6.53 -7.56 22.63
N PRO A 80 6.81 -8.79 23.08
CA PRO A 80 7.75 -8.96 24.17
C PRO A 80 9.10 -8.40 23.71
N LYS A 81 9.73 -7.57 24.54
CA LYS A 81 11.07 -7.02 24.26
C LYS A 81 12.09 -8.16 24.18
N SER A 82 12.25 -8.80 23.03
CA SER A 82 13.38 -9.67 22.78
C SER A 82 14.58 -8.82 22.35
N GLY A 83 15.51 -8.59 23.28
CA GLY A 83 16.89 -8.22 22.93
C GLY A 83 17.42 -6.90 23.47
N GLN A 84 17.30 -6.63 24.78
CA GLN A 84 18.41 -5.94 25.45
C GLN A 84 19.37 -7.01 26.00
N SER A 85 20.30 -7.46 25.15
CA SER A 85 21.47 -8.17 25.68
C SER A 85 22.36 -7.12 26.35
N SER A 86 22.20 -6.94 27.65
CA SER A 86 23.24 -6.36 28.49
C SER A 86 24.49 -7.24 28.38
N SER A 87 25.45 -6.83 27.55
CA SER A 87 26.82 -7.26 27.75
C SER A 87 27.47 -6.26 28.72
N ALA A 88 27.39 -6.60 30.01
CA ALA A 88 28.23 -6.01 31.02
C ALA A 88 29.70 -6.20 30.61
N LYS A 89 30.43 -5.10 30.38
CA LYS A 89 31.88 -5.15 30.26
C LYS A 89 32.46 -5.04 31.67
N SER A 90 32.85 -6.18 32.23
CA SER A 90 33.64 -6.25 33.47
C SER A 90 35.12 -6.22 33.11
N ARG A 91 35.84 -5.33 33.81
CA ARG A 91 37.31 -5.13 33.88
C ARG A 91 37.99 -4.41 32.71
#